data_AF-A0AAX3BFD7-F1
#
_entry.id   AF-A0AAX3BFD7-F1
#
_cell.length_a   1.000
_cell.length_b   1.000
_cell.length_c   1.000
_cell.angle_alpha   90.00
_cell.angle_beta   90.00
_cell.angle_gamma   90.00
#
_symmetry.space_group_name_H-M   'P 1'
#
loop_
_entity.id
_entity.type
_entity.pdbx_description
1 polymer ?
#
loop_
_entity_poly.entity_id
_entity_poly.type
_entity_poly.pdbx_seq_one_letter_code
_entity_poly.pdbx_strand_id
1 'polypeptide(L)'
;MEQLIDAKTRKELSKLFEENLTREVEVKVYSTGDEDLHEFARQFPSELAEISSKVHVNHFPARDDLTNPTVIVGENLGYNFRFLGTPYGHEASTIIEVIRMLSQGKSSLAPKYQQALQRLDRDVKIQVFVTPSCPYCPQAALLAAQVMLANPQRITVEVVEAQENPELSMQYRVSSVPQQVINGAMDSITIGVQRESNFVEQVIRYGSGDPDIILKEMNQKNIVSLPDHVEGEIELSEENFDEALKKYPRLVVDFWAEWCMPCKMMAPIFATLAEEDHTTVYAKCNVDENPSIAERYGINSIPTIGVFKSGQLSKEIVGVRPKAQLVSEIEKALA
;
A
#
# COMPACT_ATOMS: atom_id res chain seq x y z
N MET A 1 14.97 32.28 -15.04
CA MET A 1 15.01 30.82 -14.81
C MET A 1 14.13 30.16 -15.84
N GLU A 2 14.69 29.21 -16.56
CA GLU A 2 13.94 28.28 -17.42
C GLU A 2 13.07 27.39 -16.51
N GLN A 3 11.81 27.14 -16.88
CA GLN A 3 10.93 26.27 -16.08
C GLN A 3 11.43 24.82 -16.15
N LEU A 4 11.51 24.16 -15.00
CA LEU A 4 11.89 22.75 -14.90
C LEU A 4 10.75 21.83 -15.37
N ILE A 5 9.50 22.21 -15.07
CA ILE A 5 8.31 21.42 -15.41
C ILE A 5 7.68 22.00 -16.68
N ASP A 6 7.74 21.24 -17.76
CA ASP A 6 7.15 21.65 -19.04
C ASP A 6 5.62 21.82 -18.95
N ALA A 7 5.06 22.59 -19.87
CA ALA A 7 3.64 22.96 -19.85
C ALA A 7 2.67 21.76 -19.91
N LYS A 8 3.05 20.66 -20.57
CA LYS A 8 2.21 19.46 -20.65
C LYS A 8 2.21 18.76 -19.29
N THR A 9 3.38 18.51 -18.72
CA THR A 9 3.51 17.89 -17.39
C THR A 9 2.84 18.74 -16.32
N ARG A 10 2.96 20.06 -16.39
CA ARG A 10 2.30 21.00 -15.49
C ARG A 10 0.77 20.82 -15.47
N LYS A 11 0.15 20.64 -16.64
CA LYS A 11 -1.29 20.39 -16.77
C LYS A 11 -1.71 19.06 -16.16
N GLU A 12 -0.91 18.01 -16.37
CA GLU A 12 -1.15 16.68 -15.80
C GLU A 12 -1.05 16.71 -14.27
N LEU A 13 -0.05 17.41 -13.73
CA LEU A 13 0.14 17.59 -12.28
C LEU A 13 -0.98 18.43 -11.65
N SER A 14 -1.45 19.49 -12.32
CA SER A 14 -2.60 20.29 -11.84
C SER A 14 -3.81 19.40 -11.61
N LYS A 15 -4.15 18.57 -12.61
CA LYS A 15 -5.27 17.63 -12.52
C LYS A 15 -5.04 16.60 -11.40
N LEU A 16 -3.84 16.01 -11.35
CA LEU A 16 -3.48 15.05 -10.30
C LEU A 16 -3.67 15.66 -8.90
N PHE A 17 -3.18 16.88 -8.67
CA PHE A 17 -3.24 17.53 -7.37
C PHE A 17 -4.65 17.99 -6.99
N GLU A 18 -5.43 18.51 -7.94
CA GLU A 18 -6.84 18.85 -7.72
C GLU A 18 -7.67 17.63 -7.29
N GLU A 19 -7.45 16.48 -7.93
CA GLU A 19 -8.21 15.26 -7.69
C GLU A 19 -7.78 14.54 -6.40
N ASN A 20 -6.50 14.66 -6.00
CA ASN A 20 -5.92 13.75 -5.00
C ASN A 20 -5.42 14.41 -3.71
N LEU A 21 -5.13 15.72 -3.69
CA LEU A 21 -4.69 16.39 -2.46
C LEU A 21 -5.91 16.72 -1.58
N THR A 22 -5.97 16.19 -0.37
CA THR A 22 -7.08 16.41 0.58
C THR A 22 -6.71 17.41 1.68
N ARG A 23 -5.43 17.52 2.04
CA ARG A 23 -4.89 18.42 3.06
C ARG A 23 -3.72 19.24 2.51
N GLU A 24 -3.47 20.40 3.13
CA GLU A 24 -2.33 21.24 2.78
C GLU A 24 -1.01 20.61 3.26
N VAL A 25 -0.03 20.54 2.38
CA VAL A 25 1.27 19.93 2.63
C VAL A 25 2.35 21.00 2.61
N GLU A 26 3.08 21.11 3.71
CA GLU A 26 4.28 21.95 3.77
C GLU A 26 5.49 21.19 3.22
N VAL A 27 6.29 21.89 2.41
CA VAL A 27 7.59 21.45 1.92
C VAL A 27 8.65 22.45 2.37
N LYS A 28 9.61 22.01 3.19
CA LYS A 28 10.73 22.84 3.63
C LYS A 28 11.98 22.44 2.86
N VAL A 29 12.63 23.41 2.24
CA VAL A 29 13.88 23.20 1.50
C VAL A 29 15.01 23.90 2.26
N TYR A 30 15.96 23.12 2.75
CA TYR A 30 17.20 23.62 3.34
C TYR A 30 18.30 23.51 2.30
N SER A 31 18.77 24.64 1.79
CA SER A 31 19.78 24.65 0.73
C SER A 31 20.59 25.94 0.71
N THR A 32 21.88 25.82 0.43
CA THR A 32 22.79 26.94 0.16
C THR A 32 23.76 26.55 -0.94
N GLY A 33 24.19 27.52 -1.73
CA GLY A 33 25.05 27.28 -2.90
C GLY A 33 24.29 27.50 -4.20
N ASP A 34 25.06 27.82 -5.24
CA ASP A 34 24.56 28.21 -6.57
C ASP A 34 24.86 27.12 -7.62
N GLU A 35 25.06 25.88 -7.17
CA GLU A 35 25.26 24.72 -8.05
C GLU A 35 23.93 24.29 -8.68
N ASP A 36 23.95 23.83 -9.94
CA ASP A 36 22.74 23.49 -10.71
C ASP A 36 21.80 22.52 -9.95
N LEU A 37 22.36 21.54 -9.22
CA LEU A 37 21.58 20.59 -8.43
C LEU A 37 20.89 21.25 -7.23
N HIS A 38 21.57 22.20 -6.57
CA HIS A 38 21.00 22.94 -5.44
C HIS A 38 19.91 23.90 -5.90
N GLU A 39 20.08 24.50 -7.09
CA GLU A 39 19.04 25.29 -7.75
C GLU A 39 17.82 24.41 -8.08
N PHE A 40 18.03 23.21 -8.63
CA PHE A 40 16.95 22.26 -8.87
C PHE A 40 16.19 21.92 -7.59
N ALA A 41 16.89 21.59 -6.50
CA ALA A 41 16.27 21.25 -5.21
C ALA A 41 15.38 22.38 -4.65
N ARG A 42 15.67 23.65 -5.01
CA ARG A 42 14.88 24.82 -4.62
C ARG A 42 13.75 25.11 -5.61
N GLN A 43 14.05 25.10 -6.90
CA GLN A 43 13.10 25.49 -7.94
C GLN A 43 12.01 24.44 -8.11
N PHE A 44 12.35 23.16 -8.09
CA PHE A 44 11.38 22.09 -8.36
C PHE A 44 10.20 22.09 -7.36
N PRO A 45 10.40 22.08 -6.03
CA PRO A 45 9.29 22.23 -5.09
C PRO A 45 8.50 23.51 -5.29
N SER A 46 9.18 24.64 -5.58
CA SER A 46 8.52 25.93 -5.80
C SER A 46 7.58 25.89 -7.00
N GLU A 47 7.97 25.24 -8.10
CA GLU A 47 7.08 25.03 -9.24
C GLU A 47 5.88 24.14 -8.89
N LEU A 48 6.01 23.16 -7.99
CA LEU A 48 4.87 22.38 -7.50
C LEU A 48 3.88 23.24 -6.69
N ALA A 49 4.37 24.21 -5.90
CA ALA A 49 3.53 25.17 -5.18
C ALA A 49 2.79 26.14 -6.11
N GLU A 50 3.37 26.50 -7.27
CA GLU A 50 2.66 27.25 -8.30
C GLU A 50 1.52 26.44 -8.95
N ILE A 51 1.65 25.12 -8.99
CA ILE A 51 0.68 24.21 -9.61
C ILE A 51 -0.52 23.97 -8.69
N SER A 52 -0.31 23.92 -7.38
CA SER A 52 -1.40 23.68 -6.42
C SER A 52 -1.29 24.55 -5.18
N SER A 53 -2.38 25.23 -4.86
CA SER A 53 -2.53 26.01 -3.63
C SER A 53 -2.48 25.18 -2.34
N LYS A 54 -2.51 23.84 -2.43
CA LYS A 54 -2.35 22.94 -1.28
C LYS A 54 -0.90 22.56 -1.00
N VAL A 55 0.05 23.01 -1.81
CA VAL A 55 1.48 22.77 -1.61
C VAL A 55 2.13 24.09 -1.22
N HIS A 56 2.68 24.15 -0.01
CA HIS A 56 3.31 25.36 0.52
C HIS A 56 4.80 25.14 0.68
N VAL A 57 5.63 25.93 -0.01
CA VAL A 57 7.08 25.74 -0.01
C VAL A 57 7.77 26.88 0.74
N ASN A 58 8.62 26.51 1.70
CA ASN A 58 9.43 27.43 2.49
C ASN A 58 10.91 27.12 2.28
N HIS A 59 11.70 28.16 1.99
CA HIS A 59 13.15 28.06 1.77
C HIS A 59 13.92 28.54 2.99
N PHE A 60 14.92 27.76 3.37
CA PHE A 60 15.81 28.03 4.49
C PHE A 60 17.27 27.90 4.05
N PRO A 61 18.20 28.64 4.69
CA PRO A 61 19.62 28.37 4.55
C PRO A 61 19.96 26.93 4.94
N ALA A 62 21.06 26.40 4.41
CA ALA A 62 21.58 25.10 4.82
C ALA A 62 21.89 25.09 6.33
N ARG A 63 21.85 23.89 6.93
CA ARG A 63 22.17 23.68 8.34
C ARG A 63 23.25 22.63 8.47
N ASP A 64 24.15 22.81 9.43
CA ASP A 64 25.29 21.90 9.66
C ASP A 64 24.85 20.48 10.06
N ASP A 65 23.64 20.33 10.61
CA ASP A 65 23.09 19.05 11.04
C ASP A 65 22.27 18.32 9.95
N LEU A 66 22.19 18.88 8.75
CA LEU A 66 21.46 18.30 7.61
C LEU A 66 22.37 18.23 6.37
N THR A 67 22.09 17.27 5.49
CA THR A 67 22.66 17.25 4.14
C THR A 67 22.26 18.54 3.41
N ASN A 68 23.17 19.12 2.64
CA ASN A 68 22.87 20.24 1.76
C ASN A 68 22.82 19.74 0.31
N PRO A 69 21.66 19.79 -0.39
CA PRO A 69 20.36 20.25 0.09
C PRO A 69 19.59 19.17 0.89
N THR A 70 18.54 19.57 1.62
CA THR A 70 17.54 18.67 2.23
C THR A 70 16.13 19.17 1.96
N VAL A 71 15.23 18.27 1.56
CA VAL A 71 13.81 18.54 1.37
C VAL A 71 12.99 17.77 2.41
N ILE A 72 12.23 18.48 3.24
CA ILE A 72 11.33 17.89 4.25
C ILE A 72 9.89 18.08 3.79
N VAL A 73 9.07 17.03 3.86
CA VAL A 73 7.69 17.05 3.35
C VAL A 73 6.71 16.62 4.43
N GLY A 74 5.66 17.41 4.65
CA GLY A 74 4.50 17.05 5.47
C GLY A 74 4.70 17.15 6.99
N GLU A 75 5.71 17.88 7.46
CA GLU A 75 5.95 18.09 8.91
C GLU A 75 4.75 18.77 9.60
N ASN A 76 4.09 19.69 8.91
CA ASN A 76 2.85 20.34 9.36
C ASN A 76 1.68 19.34 9.62
N LEU A 77 1.75 18.15 9.05
CA LEU A 77 0.77 17.08 9.21
C LEU A 77 1.22 16.00 10.22
N GLY A 78 2.36 16.21 10.88
CA GLY A 78 2.93 15.26 11.85
C GLY A 78 3.73 14.12 11.21
N TYR A 79 4.17 14.26 9.96
CA TYR A 79 4.98 13.26 9.26
C TYR A 79 6.47 13.62 9.29
N ASN A 80 7.31 12.58 9.32
CA ASN A 80 8.76 12.72 9.38
C ASN A 80 9.40 12.14 8.11
N PHE A 81 9.11 12.75 6.95
CA PHE A 81 9.73 12.38 5.66
C PHE A 81 10.77 13.41 5.24
N ARG A 82 11.97 12.94 4.91
CA ARG A 82 13.10 13.77 4.47
C ARG A 82 13.75 13.17 3.23
N PHE A 83 14.16 14.02 2.31
CA PHE A 83 15.03 13.68 1.19
C PHE A 83 16.36 14.41 1.42
N LEU A 84 17.45 13.65 1.61
CA LEU A 84 18.80 14.14 1.84
C LEU A 84 19.56 14.13 0.52
N GLY A 85 19.84 15.31 -0.03
CA GLY A 85 20.33 15.51 -1.39
C GLY A 85 19.24 16.07 -2.32
N THR A 86 19.53 16.06 -3.61
CA THR A 86 18.69 16.67 -4.65
C THR A 86 17.70 15.65 -5.21
N PRO A 87 16.37 15.88 -5.14
CA PRO A 87 15.37 14.93 -5.63
C PRO A 87 15.13 15.08 -7.15
N TYR A 88 16.16 14.85 -7.97
CA TYR A 88 16.08 14.96 -9.43
C TYR A 88 16.04 13.61 -10.14
N GLY A 89 15.88 13.64 -11.47
CA GLY A 89 15.75 12.43 -12.27
C GLY A 89 14.49 11.65 -11.89
N HIS A 90 14.62 10.34 -11.63
CA HIS A 90 13.50 9.52 -11.19
C HIS A 90 12.93 9.94 -9.83
N GLU A 91 13.73 10.55 -8.95
CA GLU A 91 13.31 10.93 -7.60
C GLU A 91 12.45 12.19 -7.55
N ALA A 92 12.37 12.96 -8.64
CA ALA A 92 11.40 14.05 -8.76
C ALA A 92 9.96 13.50 -8.62
N SER A 93 9.71 12.31 -9.17
CA SER A 93 8.42 11.62 -9.03
C SER A 93 8.13 11.19 -7.59
N THR A 94 9.17 10.83 -6.82
CA THR A 94 9.05 10.47 -5.40
C THR A 94 8.50 11.64 -4.59
N ILE A 95 8.99 12.87 -4.79
CA ILE A 95 8.49 14.05 -4.07
C ILE A 95 7.03 14.35 -4.41
N ILE A 96 6.66 14.30 -5.70
CA ILE A 96 5.27 14.51 -6.15
C ILE A 96 4.33 13.50 -5.47
N GLU A 97 4.72 12.23 -5.47
CA GLU A 97 3.89 11.15 -4.96
C GLU A 97 3.85 11.14 -3.43
N VAL A 98 4.95 11.49 -2.74
CA VAL A 98 4.95 11.68 -1.29
C VAL A 98 4.04 12.83 -0.90
N ILE A 99 4.08 13.98 -1.58
CA ILE A 99 3.12 15.08 -1.33
C ILE A 99 1.68 14.56 -1.44
N ARG A 100 1.38 13.79 -2.50
CA ARG A 100 0.06 13.17 -2.69
C ARG A 100 -0.33 12.26 -1.53
N MET A 101 0.54 11.31 -1.19
CA MET A 101 0.32 10.32 -0.13
C MET A 101 0.15 10.98 1.25
N LEU A 102 1.03 11.92 1.60
CA LEU A 102 0.98 12.62 2.88
C LEU A 102 -0.25 13.51 2.97
N SER A 103 -0.64 14.20 1.90
CA SER A 103 -1.90 14.93 1.84
C SER A 103 -3.09 14.03 2.17
N GLN A 104 -3.17 12.86 1.53
CA GLN A 104 -4.24 11.86 1.75
C GLN A 104 -4.22 11.25 3.16
N GLY A 105 -3.03 11.01 3.71
CA GLY A 105 -2.83 10.51 5.07
C GLY A 105 -3.32 9.09 5.31
N LYS A 106 -3.41 8.27 4.25
CA LYS A 106 -3.81 6.86 4.34
C LYS A 106 -2.74 5.98 3.74
N SER A 107 -2.29 4.99 4.51
CA SER A 107 -1.40 3.95 4.01
C SER A 107 -2.17 2.98 3.11
N SER A 108 -1.55 2.54 2.02
CA SER A 108 -2.08 1.51 1.11
C SER A 108 -1.66 0.09 1.50
N LEU A 109 -0.87 -0.08 2.57
CA LEU A 109 -0.47 -1.40 3.04
C LEU A 109 -1.69 -2.24 3.44
N ALA A 110 -1.59 -3.56 3.33
CA ALA A 110 -2.65 -4.45 3.83
C ALA A 110 -2.99 -4.14 5.31
N PRO A 111 -4.28 -4.22 5.73
CA PRO A 111 -4.70 -3.85 7.09
C PRO A 111 -3.92 -4.55 8.21
N LYS A 112 -3.55 -5.83 8.02
CA LYS A 112 -2.72 -6.58 8.97
C LYS A 112 -1.34 -5.96 9.20
N TYR A 113 -0.72 -5.40 8.17
CA TYR A 113 0.57 -4.73 8.29
C TYR A 113 0.42 -3.40 9.02
N GLN A 114 -0.63 -2.64 8.72
CA GLN A 114 -0.90 -1.37 9.42
C GLN A 114 -1.13 -1.60 10.92
N GLN A 115 -1.94 -2.61 11.27
CA GLN A 115 -2.19 -3.00 12.67
C GLN A 115 -0.92 -3.46 13.38
N ALA A 116 -0.06 -4.23 12.71
CA ALA A 116 1.21 -4.67 13.28
C ALA A 116 2.16 -3.48 13.54
N LEU A 117 2.26 -2.54 12.59
CA LEU A 117 3.10 -1.34 12.70
C LEU A 117 2.62 -0.37 13.80
N GLN A 118 1.33 -0.38 14.16
CA GLN A 118 0.82 0.42 15.28
C GLN A 118 1.32 -0.07 16.65
N ARG A 119 1.84 -1.30 16.74
CA ARG A 119 2.33 -1.90 17.99
C ARG A 119 3.81 -1.65 18.27
N LEU A 120 4.49 -0.90 17.41
CA LEU A 120 5.89 -0.53 17.63
C LEU A 120 6.03 0.30 18.91
N ASP A 121 6.94 -0.12 19.79
CA ASP A 121 7.22 0.52 21.07
C ASP A 121 8.54 1.32 21.07
N ARG A 122 9.31 1.21 19.99
CA ARG A 122 10.54 1.97 19.72
C ARG A 122 10.39 2.80 18.46
N ASP A 123 11.15 3.89 18.42
CA ASP A 123 11.22 4.73 17.23
C ASP A 123 12.00 4.00 16.13
N VAL A 124 11.56 4.19 14.89
CA VAL A 124 12.13 3.57 13.70
C VAL A 124 12.57 4.65 12.72
N LYS A 125 13.84 4.64 12.35
CA LYS A 125 14.37 5.42 11.24
C LYS A 125 14.68 4.50 10.07
N ILE A 126 13.99 4.72 8.95
CA ILE A 126 14.20 4.01 7.70
C ILE A 126 15.01 4.92 6.79
N GLN A 127 16.20 4.49 6.41
CA GLN A 127 17.03 5.18 5.44
C GLN A 127 16.98 4.41 4.11
N VAL A 128 16.60 5.07 3.02
CA VAL A 128 16.52 4.48 1.67
C VAL A 128 17.51 5.18 0.77
N PHE A 129 18.61 4.49 0.44
CA PHE A 129 19.64 4.98 -0.47
C PHE A 129 19.19 4.84 -1.91
N VAL A 130 19.26 5.93 -2.65
CA VAL A 130 18.81 6.05 -4.04
C VAL A 130 19.86 6.72 -4.90
N THR A 131 19.68 6.66 -6.22
CA THR A 131 20.41 7.51 -7.16
C THR A 131 19.45 8.04 -8.22
N PRO A 132 19.66 9.24 -8.77
CA PRO A 132 18.76 9.91 -9.71
C PRO A 132 18.40 9.11 -10.97
N SER A 133 19.31 8.23 -11.42
CA SER A 133 19.13 7.39 -12.62
C SER A 133 18.51 6.02 -12.34
N CYS A 134 18.15 5.71 -11.09
CA CYS A 134 17.62 4.41 -10.69
C CYS A 134 16.09 4.37 -10.85
N PRO A 135 15.52 3.57 -11.79
CA PRO A 135 14.08 3.57 -12.03
C PRO A 135 13.28 2.84 -10.94
N TYR A 136 13.94 2.02 -10.12
CA TYR A 136 13.31 1.24 -9.05
C TYR A 136 13.33 1.96 -7.69
N CYS A 137 14.14 3.00 -7.56
CA CYS A 137 14.36 3.71 -6.32
C CYS A 137 13.11 4.46 -5.80
N PRO A 138 12.29 5.08 -6.67
CA PRO A 138 11.03 5.66 -6.23
C PRO A 138 10.13 4.63 -5.56
N GLN A 139 10.04 3.41 -6.08
CA GLN A 139 9.18 2.36 -5.50
C GLN A 139 9.60 2.00 -4.07
N ALA A 140 10.91 1.95 -3.79
CA ALA A 140 11.42 1.70 -2.44
C ALA A 140 11.15 2.86 -1.49
N ALA A 141 11.34 4.10 -1.94
CA ALA A 141 11.06 5.30 -1.15
C ALA A 141 9.56 5.42 -0.82
N LEU A 142 8.70 5.12 -1.78
CA LEU A 142 7.25 5.15 -1.60
C LEU A 142 6.77 4.04 -0.66
N LEU A 143 7.32 2.83 -0.73
CA LEU A 143 7.02 1.78 0.24
C LEU A 143 7.41 2.20 1.67
N ALA A 144 8.57 2.85 1.85
CA ALA A 144 8.96 3.40 3.14
C ALA A 144 7.98 4.48 3.64
N ALA A 145 7.53 5.37 2.75
CA ALA A 145 6.50 6.36 3.10
C ALA A 145 5.15 5.71 3.46
N GLN A 146 4.75 4.61 2.81
CA GLN A 146 3.54 3.86 3.16
C GLN A 146 3.64 3.24 4.57
N VAL A 147 4.81 2.72 4.93
CA VAL A 147 5.10 2.23 6.29
C VAL A 147 5.05 3.36 7.30
N MET A 148 5.65 4.52 6.98
CA MET A 148 5.59 5.69 7.86
C MET A 148 4.16 6.17 8.09
N LEU A 149 3.33 6.25 7.05
CA LEU A 149 1.93 6.61 7.17
C LEU A 149 1.15 5.68 8.09
N ALA A 150 1.55 4.41 8.18
CA ALA A 150 0.91 3.44 9.06
C ALA A 150 1.27 3.65 10.54
N ASN A 151 2.36 4.34 10.89
CA ASN A 151 2.66 4.77 12.27
C ASN A 151 3.55 6.04 12.28
N PRO A 152 2.97 7.22 12.01
CA PRO A 152 3.76 8.44 11.79
C PRO A 152 4.41 9.01 13.06
N GLN A 153 3.95 8.58 14.24
CA GLN A 153 4.49 9.00 15.53
C GLN A 153 5.82 8.32 15.85
N ARG A 154 6.06 7.12 15.31
CA ARG A 154 7.24 6.30 15.60
C ARG A 154 8.21 6.23 14.44
N ILE A 155 7.74 6.44 13.21
CA ILE A 155 8.51 6.14 12.00
C ILE A 155 8.97 7.42 11.33
N THR A 156 10.28 7.50 11.07
CA THR A 156 10.93 8.53 10.27
C THR A 156 11.50 7.89 9.00
N VAL A 157 11.34 8.56 7.86
CA VAL A 157 11.87 8.12 6.57
C VAL A 157 12.86 9.16 6.06
N GLU A 158 14.08 8.70 5.75
CA GLU A 158 15.11 9.48 5.08
C GLU A 158 15.44 8.81 3.75
N VAL A 159 15.04 9.42 2.64
CA VAL A 159 15.54 9.05 1.31
C VAL A 159 16.88 9.74 1.13
N VAL A 160 17.93 9.00 0.82
CA VAL A 160 19.30 9.48 0.78
C VAL A 160 19.84 9.36 -0.63
N GLU A 161 20.17 10.47 -1.28
CA GLU A 161 20.90 10.43 -2.53
C GLU A 161 22.35 9.99 -2.23
N ALA A 162 22.76 8.85 -2.80
CA ALA A 162 23.96 8.16 -2.37
C ALA A 162 25.27 8.88 -2.78
N GLN A 163 25.26 9.64 -3.88
CA GLN A 163 26.42 10.33 -4.43
C GLN A 163 26.71 11.65 -3.71
N GLU A 164 25.67 12.38 -3.30
CA GLU A 164 25.72 13.60 -2.48
C GLU A 164 25.98 13.27 -1.00
N ASN A 165 25.83 12.00 -0.58
CA ASN A 165 26.08 11.54 0.79
C ASN A 165 27.15 10.41 0.84
N PRO A 166 28.39 10.64 0.37
CA PRO A 166 29.38 9.58 0.22
C PRO A 166 29.82 8.94 1.54
N GLU A 167 29.93 9.72 2.62
CA GLU A 167 30.32 9.20 3.95
C GLU A 167 29.28 8.21 4.49
N LEU A 168 28.00 8.56 4.39
CA LEU A 168 26.90 7.72 4.82
C LEU A 168 26.77 6.47 3.94
N SER A 169 26.97 6.63 2.63
CA SER A 169 27.04 5.53 1.67
C SER A 169 28.17 4.55 1.98
N MET A 170 29.36 5.06 2.34
CA MET A 170 30.50 4.23 2.77
C MET A 170 30.22 3.51 4.10
N GLN A 171 29.64 4.21 5.07
CA GLN A 171 29.27 3.65 6.38
C GLN A 171 28.38 2.41 6.22
N TYR A 172 27.35 2.49 5.38
CA TYR A 172 26.43 1.37 5.14
C TYR A 172 26.78 0.51 3.93
N ARG A 173 27.99 0.68 3.39
CA ARG A 173 28.53 -0.13 2.28
C ARG A 173 27.58 -0.18 1.08
N VAL A 174 26.99 0.95 0.73
CA VAL A 174 26.07 1.06 -0.41
C VAL A 174 26.82 0.74 -1.70
N SER A 175 26.56 -0.43 -2.25
CA SER A 175 27.13 -0.87 -3.53
C SER A 175 26.08 -0.92 -4.65
N SER A 176 24.80 -0.87 -4.31
CA SER A 176 23.68 -0.95 -5.24
C SER A 176 22.48 -0.23 -4.63
N VAL A 177 21.62 0.32 -5.49
CA VAL A 177 20.40 1.01 -5.09
C VAL A 177 19.17 0.42 -5.79
N PRO A 178 17.97 0.49 -5.18
CA PRO A 178 17.73 1.01 -3.84
C PRO A 178 18.31 0.10 -2.75
N GLN A 179 18.79 0.68 -1.66
CA GLN A 179 19.24 -0.06 -0.48
C GLN A 179 18.59 0.57 0.76
N GLN A 180 18.07 -0.26 1.66
CA GLN A 180 17.40 0.21 2.87
C GLN A 180 18.21 -0.17 4.11
N VAL A 181 18.20 0.72 5.11
CA VAL A 181 18.79 0.51 6.43
C VAL A 181 17.80 0.97 7.48
N ILE A 182 17.56 0.17 8.51
CA ILE A 182 16.62 0.46 9.58
C ILE A 182 17.41 0.65 10.89
N ASN A 183 17.17 1.77 11.57
CA ASN A 183 17.79 2.13 12.85
C ASN A 183 19.33 2.09 12.84
N GLY A 184 19.95 2.26 11.66
CA GLY A 184 21.40 2.22 11.48
C GLY A 184 22.03 0.84 11.71
N ALA A 185 21.22 -0.22 11.82
CA ALA A 185 21.69 -1.56 12.09
C ALA A 185 22.23 -2.21 10.81
N MET A 186 23.48 -2.67 10.81
CA MET A 186 24.14 -3.23 9.61
C MET A 186 23.49 -4.54 9.12
N ASP A 187 22.87 -5.30 10.02
CA ASP A 187 22.12 -6.52 9.74
C ASP A 187 20.68 -6.25 9.25
N SER A 188 20.22 -4.99 9.25
CA SER A 188 18.95 -4.59 8.65
C SER A 188 19.05 -4.30 7.15
N ILE A 189 20.27 -4.31 6.60
CA ILE A 189 20.53 -3.89 5.23
C ILE A 189 19.78 -4.82 4.26
N THR A 190 18.93 -4.22 3.45
CA THR A 190 18.24 -4.90 2.34
C THR A 190 18.53 -4.16 1.03
N ILE A 191 18.60 -4.91 -0.08
CA ILE A 191 18.94 -4.37 -1.41
C ILE A 191 17.81 -4.71 -2.37
N GLY A 192 17.48 -3.76 -3.24
CA GLY A 192 16.39 -3.83 -4.19
C GLY A 192 15.05 -3.42 -3.57
N VAL A 193 14.01 -3.48 -4.40
CA VAL A 193 12.64 -3.23 -3.95
C VAL A 193 12.15 -4.43 -3.15
N GLN A 194 11.75 -4.18 -1.90
CA GLN A 194 11.24 -5.22 -1.02
C GLN A 194 9.75 -5.48 -1.25
N ARG A 195 9.31 -6.71 -0.99
CA ARG A 195 7.87 -7.02 -0.84
C ARG A 195 7.36 -6.39 0.45
N GLU A 196 6.10 -5.95 0.46
CA GLU A 196 5.48 -5.34 1.64
C GLU A 196 5.64 -6.19 2.90
N SER A 197 5.34 -7.50 2.81
CA SER A 197 5.48 -8.45 3.92
C SER A 197 6.87 -8.40 4.54
N ASN A 198 7.90 -8.62 3.71
CA ASN A 198 9.28 -8.71 4.17
C ASN A 198 9.75 -7.39 4.78
N PHE A 199 9.37 -6.27 4.17
CA PHE A 199 9.78 -4.96 4.63
C PHE A 199 9.12 -4.60 5.97
N VAL A 200 7.83 -4.88 6.12
CA VAL A 200 7.10 -4.70 7.38
C VAL A 200 7.68 -5.59 8.48
N GLU A 201 8.01 -6.85 8.17
CA GLU A 201 8.66 -7.73 9.14
C GLU A 201 9.99 -7.16 9.65
N GLN A 202 10.83 -6.63 8.76
CA GLN A 202 12.09 -5.99 9.16
C GLN A 202 11.84 -4.77 10.05
N VAL A 203 10.89 -3.91 9.69
CA VAL A 203 10.52 -2.74 10.49
C VAL A 203 10.06 -3.15 11.89
N ILE A 204 9.27 -4.21 12.01
CA ILE A 204 8.84 -4.76 13.31
C ILE A 204 10.05 -5.26 14.10
N ARG A 205 10.98 -6.01 13.49
CA ARG A 205 12.18 -6.53 14.15
C ARG A 205 13.05 -5.43 14.75
N TYR A 206 13.17 -4.29 14.09
CA TYR A 206 13.98 -3.17 14.57
C TYR A 206 13.21 -2.11 15.35
N GLY A 207 11.87 -2.15 15.34
CA GLY A 207 10.99 -1.19 16.00
C GLY A 207 10.23 -1.72 17.21
N SER A 208 10.46 -2.98 17.62
CA SER A 208 9.80 -3.58 18.77
C SER A 208 10.79 -4.21 19.76
N GLY A 209 10.48 -4.15 21.06
CA GLY A 209 11.14 -4.98 22.08
C GLY A 209 10.79 -6.46 22.01
N ASP A 210 9.60 -6.80 21.50
CA ASP A 210 9.09 -8.17 21.41
C ASP A 210 8.57 -8.47 19.99
N PRO A 211 9.43 -8.39 18.96
CA PRO A 211 9.00 -8.48 17.56
C PRO A 211 8.35 -9.82 17.23
N ASP A 212 8.79 -10.92 17.83
CA ASP A 212 8.25 -12.25 17.55
C ASP A 212 6.78 -12.39 17.93
N ILE A 213 6.30 -11.65 18.94
CA ILE A 213 4.88 -11.63 19.32
C ILE A 213 4.07 -10.94 18.22
N ILE A 214 4.51 -9.75 17.80
CA ILE A 214 3.85 -8.97 16.74
C ILE A 214 3.84 -9.76 15.43
N LEU A 215 4.98 -10.34 15.06
CA LEU A 215 5.13 -11.15 13.84
C LEU A 215 4.27 -12.41 13.89
N LYS A 216 4.23 -13.09 15.04
CA LYS A 216 3.38 -14.27 15.21
C LYS A 216 1.90 -13.91 15.08
N GLU A 217 1.44 -12.79 15.62
CA GLU A 217 0.05 -12.35 15.47
C GLU A 217 -0.25 -11.85 14.05
N MET A 218 0.68 -11.14 13.42
CA MET A 218 0.56 -10.68 12.03
C MET A 218 0.50 -11.83 11.03
N ASN A 219 1.29 -12.88 11.28
CA ASN A 219 1.39 -14.09 10.46
C ASN A 219 0.50 -15.22 10.97
N GLN A 220 -0.16 -15.04 12.12
CA GLN A 220 -1.19 -15.95 12.56
C GLN A 220 -2.26 -15.85 11.49
N LYS A 221 -2.53 -17.00 10.86
CA LYS A 221 -3.74 -17.19 10.11
C LYS A 221 -4.85 -16.83 11.08
N ASN A 222 -5.44 -15.65 10.91
CA ASN A 222 -6.78 -15.45 11.39
C ASN A 222 -7.58 -16.48 10.62
N ILE A 223 -7.79 -17.64 11.23
CA ILE A 223 -9.04 -18.33 11.04
C ILE A 223 -10.04 -17.24 11.38
N VAL A 224 -10.53 -16.52 10.35
CA VAL A 224 -11.71 -15.70 10.47
C VAL A 224 -12.71 -16.69 11.03
N SER A 225 -13.01 -16.56 12.33
CA SER A 225 -13.84 -17.53 13.01
C SER A 225 -15.15 -17.52 12.27
N LEU A 226 -15.35 -18.55 11.46
CA LEU A 226 -16.52 -18.66 10.62
C LEU A 226 -17.73 -18.64 11.56
N PRO A 227 -18.76 -17.82 11.33
CA PRO A 227 -19.87 -17.73 12.27
C PRO A 227 -20.55 -19.09 12.46
N ASP A 228 -21.01 -19.42 13.66
CA ASP A 228 -21.89 -20.59 13.86
C ASP A 228 -23.28 -20.35 13.26
N HIS A 229 -23.71 -19.09 13.27
CA HIS A 229 -24.93 -18.60 12.64
C HIS A 229 -24.58 -17.45 11.70
N VAL A 230 -24.96 -17.58 10.43
CA VAL A 230 -24.69 -16.57 9.40
C VAL A 230 -26.03 -15.93 9.03
N GLU A 231 -26.14 -14.61 9.26
CA GLU A 231 -27.17 -13.77 8.67
C GLU A 231 -26.51 -12.93 7.57
N GLY A 232 -26.96 -13.06 6.32
CA GLY A 232 -26.36 -12.37 5.17
C GLY A 232 -25.12 -13.08 4.62
N GLU A 233 -24.21 -12.30 4.01
CA GLU A 233 -23.05 -12.80 3.29
C GLU A 233 -21.79 -12.80 4.16
N ILE A 234 -20.91 -13.79 3.99
CA ILE A 234 -19.56 -13.81 4.57
C ILE A 234 -18.48 -13.69 3.50
N GLU A 235 -17.32 -13.13 3.85
CA GLU A 235 -16.16 -13.09 2.95
C GLU A 235 -15.26 -14.31 3.19
N LEU A 236 -14.89 -14.96 2.09
CA LEU A 236 -13.93 -16.05 2.09
C LEU A 236 -12.62 -15.60 1.44
N SER A 237 -11.54 -16.16 1.97
CA SER A 237 -10.19 -15.97 1.48
C SER A 237 -9.41 -17.29 1.48
N GLU A 238 -8.21 -17.28 0.93
CA GLU A 238 -7.25 -18.39 1.00
C GLU A 238 -7.02 -18.91 2.43
N GLU A 239 -7.28 -18.07 3.43
CA GLU A 239 -7.05 -18.37 4.83
C GLU A 239 -8.20 -19.17 5.47
N ASN A 240 -9.45 -19.02 5.01
CA ASN A 240 -10.64 -19.60 5.65
C ASN A 240 -11.49 -20.52 4.75
N PHE A 241 -11.22 -20.59 3.44
CA PHE A 241 -12.07 -21.31 2.48
C PHE A 241 -12.20 -22.81 2.79
N ASP A 242 -11.08 -23.49 3.07
CA ASP A 242 -11.09 -24.92 3.39
C ASP A 242 -11.80 -25.24 4.71
N GLU A 243 -11.79 -24.30 5.65
CA GLU A 243 -12.55 -24.44 6.89
C GLU A 243 -14.04 -24.25 6.64
N ALA A 244 -14.43 -23.30 5.78
CA ALA A 244 -15.82 -23.08 5.39
C ALA A 244 -16.42 -24.31 4.71
N LEU A 245 -15.66 -24.97 3.84
CA LEU A 245 -16.05 -26.23 3.21
C LEU A 245 -16.31 -27.35 4.22
N LYS A 246 -15.53 -27.40 5.31
CA LYS A 246 -15.70 -28.41 6.37
C LYS A 246 -16.85 -28.06 7.32
N LYS A 247 -17.00 -26.76 7.63
CA LYS A 247 -17.96 -26.26 8.61
C LYS A 247 -19.37 -26.21 8.07
N TYR A 248 -19.54 -25.79 6.81
CA TYR A 248 -20.86 -25.52 6.22
C TYR A 248 -21.23 -26.61 5.21
N PRO A 249 -22.18 -27.50 5.54
CA PRO A 249 -22.62 -28.56 4.62
C PRO A 249 -23.30 -28.02 3.35
N ARG A 250 -23.81 -26.79 3.39
CA ARG A 250 -24.47 -26.08 2.30
C ARG A 250 -23.82 -24.71 2.19
N LEU A 251 -22.92 -24.54 1.22
CA LEU A 251 -22.17 -23.32 1.01
C LEU A 251 -22.29 -22.89 -0.45
N VAL A 252 -22.63 -21.64 -0.69
CA VAL A 252 -22.70 -21.04 -2.02
C VAL A 252 -21.74 -19.86 -2.05
N VAL A 253 -20.83 -19.85 -3.02
CA VAL A 253 -19.77 -18.83 -3.12
C VAL A 253 -19.92 -18.04 -4.42
N ASP A 254 -20.00 -16.72 -4.33
CA ASP A 254 -19.88 -15.78 -5.45
C ASP A 254 -18.40 -15.42 -5.69
N PHE A 255 -17.85 -15.90 -6.80
CA PHE A 255 -16.51 -15.54 -7.26
C PHE A 255 -16.59 -14.27 -8.11
N TRP A 256 -15.97 -13.19 -7.63
CA TRP A 256 -16.14 -11.83 -8.14
C TRP A 256 -14.83 -11.02 -8.18
N ALA A 257 -14.87 -9.81 -8.76
CA ALA A 257 -13.79 -8.83 -8.71
C ALA A 257 -14.32 -7.37 -8.81
N GLU A 258 -13.56 -6.39 -8.31
CA GLU A 258 -13.98 -4.97 -8.23
C GLU A 258 -14.24 -4.31 -9.60
N TRP A 259 -13.49 -4.73 -10.61
CA TRP A 259 -13.61 -4.25 -11.99
C TRP A 259 -14.74 -4.94 -12.78
N CYS A 260 -15.37 -5.98 -12.21
CA CYS A 260 -16.38 -6.77 -12.90
C CYS A 260 -17.77 -6.11 -12.83
N MET A 261 -18.12 -5.38 -13.89
CA MET A 261 -19.45 -4.75 -13.98
C MET A 261 -20.62 -5.76 -13.89
N PRO A 262 -20.58 -6.94 -14.56
CA PRO A 262 -21.63 -7.95 -14.40
C PRO A 262 -21.75 -8.49 -12.96
N CYS A 263 -20.65 -8.54 -12.20
CA CYS A 263 -20.66 -8.94 -10.79
C CYS A 263 -21.45 -7.94 -9.94
N LYS A 264 -21.32 -6.63 -10.23
CA LYS A 264 -22.12 -5.57 -9.56
C LYS A 264 -23.63 -5.72 -9.80
N MET A 265 -24.04 -6.33 -10.93
CA MET A 265 -25.44 -6.64 -11.19
C MET A 265 -25.93 -7.88 -10.43
N MET A 266 -25.05 -8.86 -10.21
CA MET A 266 -25.35 -10.09 -9.47
C MET A 266 -25.38 -9.85 -7.96
N ALA A 267 -24.48 -9.01 -7.43
CA ALA A 267 -24.32 -8.73 -6.00
C ALA A 267 -25.65 -8.47 -5.24
N PRO A 268 -26.56 -7.58 -5.68
CA PRO A 268 -27.82 -7.37 -4.95
C PRO A 268 -28.75 -8.59 -4.97
N ILE A 269 -28.71 -9.39 -6.04
CA ILE A 269 -29.48 -10.64 -6.13
C ILE A 269 -28.92 -11.65 -5.12
N PHE A 270 -27.60 -11.79 -5.07
CA PHE A 270 -26.90 -12.70 -4.16
C PHE A 270 -27.15 -12.33 -2.69
N ALA A 271 -27.03 -11.05 -2.34
CA ALA A 271 -27.30 -10.54 -1.00
C ALA A 271 -28.75 -10.80 -0.56
N THR A 272 -29.72 -10.62 -1.48
CA THR A 272 -31.13 -10.93 -1.18
C THR A 272 -31.32 -12.42 -0.86
N LEU A 273 -30.61 -13.31 -1.54
CA LEU A 273 -30.68 -14.75 -1.24
C LEU A 273 -30.08 -15.08 0.12
N ALA A 274 -28.96 -14.44 0.47
CA ALA A 274 -28.30 -14.59 1.75
C ALA A 274 -29.16 -14.12 2.94
N GLU A 275 -30.05 -13.15 2.71
CA GLU A 275 -31.03 -12.68 3.70
C GLU A 275 -32.27 -13.57 3.81
N GLU A 276 -32.66 -14.27 2.74
CA GLU A 276 -33.91 -15.07 2.70
C GLU A 276 -33.71 -16.56 3.04
N ASP A 277 -32.52 -17.12 2.77
CA ASP A 277 -32.20 -18.53 3.02
C ASP A 277 -31.16 -18.68 4.14
N HIS A 278 -31.65 -18.91 5.36
CA HIS A 278 -30.80 -19.15 6.53
C HIS A 278 -30.33 -20.61 6.69
N THR A 279 -30.65 -21.49 5.73
CA THR A 279 -30.21 -22.90 5.75
C THR A 279 -28.92 -23.14 4.97
N THR A 280 -28.56 -22.18 4.13
CA THR A 280 -27.38 -22.21 3.26
C THR A 280 -26.51 -21.02 3.61
N VAL A 281 -25.20 -21.23 3.74
CA VAL A 281 -24.27 -20.11 3.91
C VAL A 281 -23.94 -19.53 2.55
N TYR A 282 -24.12 -18.22 2.40
CA TYR A 282 -23.75 -17.47 1.21
C TYR A 282 -22.46 -16.71 1.49
N ALA A 283 -21.53 -16.84 0.57
CA ALA A 283 -20.18 -16.33 0.72
C ALA A 283 -19.70 -15.64 -0.54
N LYS A 284 -18.75 -14.72 -0.39
CA LYS A 284 -18.10 -14.03 -1.49
C LYS A 284 -16.60 -14.33 -1.46
N CYS A 285 -15.99 -14.39 -2.64
CA CYS A 285 -14.56 -14.63 -2.79
C CYS A 285 -14.02 -13.77 -3.94
N ASN A 286 -13.22 -12.77 -3.61
CA ASN A 286 -12.57 -11.94 -4.61
C ASN A 286 -11.43 -12.73 -5.30
N VAL A 287 -11.50 -12.90 -6.61
CA VAL A 287 -10.53 -13.72 -7.36
C VAL A 287 -9.16 -13.06 -7.53
N ASP A 288 -9.08 -11.72 -7.47
CA ASP A 288 -7.81 -10.99 -7.57
C ASP A 288 -7.00 -11.13 -6.26
N GLU A 289 -7.70 -11.14 -5.12
CA GLU A 289 -7.10 -11.29 -3.80
C GLU A 289 -6.80 -12.76 -3.45
N ASN A 290 -7.51 -13.70 -4.09
CA ASN A 290 -7.43 -15.13 -3.78
C ASN A 290 -7.14 -15.99 -5.04
N PRO A 291 -6.03 -15.74 -5.75
CA PRO A 291 -5.74 -16.38 -7.03
C PRO A 291 -5.60 -17.91 -6.93
N SER A 292 -5.12 -18.45 -5.80
CA SER A 292 -4.99 -19.90 -5.64
C SER A 292 -6.35 -20.61 -5.53
N ILE A 293 -7.37 -19.96 -4.98
CA ILE A 293 -8.74 -20.49 -4.94
C ILE A 293 -9.34 -20.47 -6.34
N ALA A 294 -9.19 -19.34 -7.05
CA ALA A 294 -9.67 -19.21 -8.43
C ALA A 294 -9.06 -20.28 -9.34
N GLU A 295 -7.75 -20.53 -9.23
CA GLU A 295 -7.06 -21.60 -9.94
C GLU A 295 -7.59 -22.99 -9.53
N ARG A 296 -7.69 -23.25 -8.21
CA ARG A 296 -8.15 -24.54 -7.66
C ARG A 296 -9.52 -24.96 -8.18
N TYR A 297 -10.42 -24.01 -8.39
CA TYR A 297 -11.78 -24.27 -8.88
C TYR A 297 -11.98 -23.93 -10.37
N GLY A 298 -10.91 -23.55 -11.09
CA GLY A 298 -10.97 -23.31 -12.53
C GLY A 298 -11.84 -22.11 -12.91
N ILE A 299 -11.86 -21.05 -12.08
CA ILE A 299 -12.67 -19.86 -12.30
C ILE A 299 -12.06 -19.01 -13.44
N ASN A 300 -12.51 -19.28 -14.67
CA ASN A 300 -12.01 -18.61 -15.87
C ASN A 300 -12.87 -17.40 -16.31
N SER A 301 -14.03 -17.21 -15.69
CA SER A 301 -14.95 -16.13 -15.97
C SER A 301 -15.69 -15.72 -14.71
N ILE A 302 -16.02 -14.43 -14.59
CA ILE A 302 -16.77 -13.88 -13.45
C ILE A 302 -17.95 -13.02 -13.93
N PRO A 303 -19.06 -12.94 -13.17
CA PRO A 303 -19.32 -13.65 -11.91
C PRO A 303 -19.51 -15.15 -12.13
N THR A 304 -19.07 -15.95 -11.18
CA THR A 304 -19.31 -17.39 -11.16
C THR A 304 -19.77 -17.79 -9.77
N ILE A 305 -20.91 -18.48 -9.69
CA ILE A 305 -21.41 -19.02 -8.43
C ILE A 305 -21.00 -20.49 -8.32
N GLY A 306 -20.21 -20.82 -7.30
CA GLY A 306 -19.88 -22.19 -6.91
C GLY A 306 -20.83 -22.68 -5.82
N VAL A 307 -21.54 -23.78 -6.06
CA VAL A 307 -22.42 -24.43 -5.08
C VAL A 307 -21.72 -25.65 -4.51
N PHE A 308 -21.48 -25.64 -3.21
CA PHE A 308 -20.77 -26.67 -2.47
C PHE A 308 -21.72 -27.44 -1.54
N LYS A 309 -21.68 -28.76 -1.66
CA LYS A 309 -22.44 -29.69 -0.82
C LYS A 309 -21.46 -30.59 -0.06
N SER A 310 -21.45 -30.49 1.27
CA SER A 310 -20.55 -31.25 2.14
C SER A 310 -19.07 -31.13 1.74
N GLY A 311 -18.64 -29.90 1.43
CA GLY A 311 -17.26 -29.58 1.04
C GLY A 311 -16.89 -29.93 -0.41
N GLN A 312 -17.80 -30.49 -1.21
CA GLN A 312 -17.56 -30.79 -2.62
C GLN A 312 -18.28 -29.81 -3.52
N LEU A 313 -17.63 -29.36 -4.59
CA LEU A 313 -18.25 -28.52 -5.62
C LEU A 313 -19.29 -29.35 -6.38
N SER A 314 -20.57 -29.07 -6.17
CA SER A 314 -21.68 -29.77 -6.80
C SER A 314 -22.11 -29.13 -8.11
N LYS A 315 -21.97 -27.81 -8.23
CA LYS A 315 -22.39 -27.06 -9.42
C LYS A 315 -21.62 -25.75 -9.55
N GLU A 316 -21.32 -25.39 -10.79
CA GLU A 316 -20.85 -24.07 -11.18
C GLU A 316 -21.92 -23.40 -12.05
N ILE A 317 -22.21 -22.13 -11.75
CA ILE A 317 -23.17 -21.30 -12.48
C ILE A 317 -22.43 -20.06 -12.97
N VAL A 318 -22.17 -20.00 -14.27
CA VAL A 318 -21.39 -18.93 -14.90
C VAL A 318 -22.28 -17.80 -15.41
N GLY A 319 -21.93 -16.58 -15.04
CA GLY A 319 -22.55 -15.34 -15.51
C GLY A 319 -23.84 -14.96 -14.78
N VAL A 320 -24.41 -13.82 -15.18
CA VAL A 320 -25.58 -13.25 -14.50
C VAL A 320 -26.84 -14.11 -14.73
N ARG A 321 -27.68 -14.27 -13.69
CA ARG A 321 -28.95 -15.00 -13.73
C ARG A 321 -30.04 -14.23 -12.98
N PRO A 322 -31.31 -14.26 -13.43
CA PRO A 322 -32.43 -13.79 -12.62
C PRO A 322 -32.58 -14.60 -11.33
N LYS A 323 -33.02 -13.95 -10.25
CA LYS A 323 -33.18 -14.55 -8.91
C LYS A 323 -33.88 -15.93 -8.93
N ALA A 324 -35.03 -16.03 -9.59
CA ALA A 324 -35.81 -17.27 -9.64
C ALA A 324 -35.05 -18.43 -10.31
N GLN A 325 -34.25 -18.15 -11.33
CA GLN A 325 -33.42 -19.16 -11.98
C GLN A 325 -32.26 -19.58 -11.07
N LEU A 326 -31.60 -18.60 -10.43
CA LEU A 326 -30.49 -18.85 -9.53
C LEU A 326 -30.91 -19.73 -8.34
N VAL A 327 -32.05 -19.42 -7.71
CA VAL A 327 -32.66 -20.24 -6.64
C VAL A 327 -32.89 -21.67 -7.13
N SER A 328 -33.54 -21.84 -8.28
CA SER A 328 -33.83 -23.17 -8.81
C SER A 328 -32.56 -24.01 -9.07
N GLU A 329 -31.49 -23.39 -9.57
CA GLU A 329 -30.23 -24.07 -9.82
C GLU A 329 -29.49 -24.42 -8.53
N ILE A 330 -29.48 -23.52 -7.54
CA ILE A 330 -28.89 -23.75 -6.21
C ILE A 330 -29.62 -24.89 -5.49
N GLU A 331 -30.96 -24.85 -5.44
CA GLU A 331 -31.76 -25.89 -4.78
C GLU A 331 -31.54 -27.27 -5.40
N LYS A 332 -31.48 -27.36 -6.73
CA LYS A 332 -31.20 -28.62 -7.44
C LYS A 332 -29.80 -29.16 -7.15
N ALA A 333 -28.81 -28.28 -6.98
CA ALA A 333 -27.45 -28.67 -6.66
C ALA A 333 -27.28 -29.08 -5.18
N LEU A 334 -28.11 -28.53 -4.29
CA LEU A 334 -28.07 -28.82 -2.86
C LEU A 334 -29.01 -29.97 -2.44
N ALA A 335 -29.97 -30.36 -3.28
CA ALA A 335 -30.80 -31.57 -3.13
C ALA A 335 -29.93 -32.82 -3.13
#